data_AF-A0A1V5KJJ9-F1
#
_entry.id   AF-A0A1V5KJJ9-F1
#
_cell.length_a   1.000
_cell.length_b   1.000
_cell.length_c   1.000
_cell.angle_alpha   90.00
_cell.angle_beta   90.00
_cell.angle_gamma   90.00
#
_symmetry.space_group_name_H-M   'P 1'
#
loop_
_entity.id
_entity.type
_entity.pdbx_description
1 polymer ?
#
loop_
_entity_poly.entity_id
_entity_poly.type
_entity_poly.pdbx_seq_one_letter_code
_entity_poly.pdbx_strand_id
1 'polypeptide(L)'
;MRYWCWPPYRNDVDLKFQPYDWPNMVDWCKYSVNLKQWQDEKGQLLTQKKITAMARLCYETGAAAGTRYGCDKSSAWIADQPGRDMLDGLRTEFFYDSNMAFKCHNVMEPIDWFALIKKEINENRPVLYAVQNAATGGHCLVIDGWQEIGETPIRMYHVNVGQGPYDVNVWCTIDSVPYSRYYDSETMVIGIKPICSLGATLAGQYTAGSFPFFYVDQNASGENADFAAGLTVQFLAGTKVVCLGNADARITWSSSDHAKTVLYSKGNIRQGIKLAGGKIVLRHKGGIRFPR
;
A
#
# COMPACT_ATOMS: atom_id res chain seq x y z
N MET A 1 3.66 -1.32 0.76
CA MET A 1 4.22 -0.49 -0.34
C MET A 1 3.92 -1.03 -1.73
N ARG A 2 4.33 -2.26 -2.09
CA ARG A 2 4.08 -2.83 -3.43
C ARG A 2 2.59 -2.88 -3.82
N TYR A 3 1.70 -3.19 -2.88
CA TYR A 3 0.24 -3.14 -3.06
C TYR A 3 -0.24 -1.79 -3.62
N TRP A 4 0.30 -0.69 -3.08
CA TRP A 4 -0.02 0.67 -3.48
C TRP A 4 0.79 1.17 -4.67
N CYS A 5 1.88 0.49 -5.05
CA CYS A 5 2.94 1.07 -5.92
C CYS A 5 3.30 2.50 -5.48
N TRP A 6 3.60 2.67 -4.19
CA TRP A 6 3.85 3.98 -3.56
C TRP A 6 5.01 3.87 -2.57
N PRO A 7 5.92 4.88 -2.50
CA PRO A 7 5.84 6.23 -3.11
C PRO A 7 6.40 6.37 -4.54
N PRO A 8 6.28 7.54 -5.19
CA PRO A 8 6.96 7.81 -6.46
C PRO A 8 8.49 7.78 -6.31
N TYR A 9 9.01 8.27 -5.18
CA TYR A 9 10.43 8.30 -4.82
C TYR A 9 10.55 8.36 -3.29
N ARG A 10 11.75 8.11 -2.75
CA ARG A 10 12.04 8.27 -1.31
C ARG A 10 12.15 9.75 -0.96
N ASN A 11 11.63 10.16 0.20
CA ASN A 11 11.70 11.54 0.71
C ASN A 11 13.11 11.90 1.18
N ASP A 12 14.02 11.96 0.21
CA ASP A 12 15.43 12.29 0.39
C ASP A 12 15.81 13.21 -0.79
N VAL A 13 16.50 14.31 -0.46
CA VAL A 13 16.87 15.35 -1.43
C VAL A 13 17.74 14.81 -2.56
N ASP A 14 18.53 13.78 -2.30
CA ASP A 14 19.44 13.15 -3.26
C ASP A 14 18.75 12.05 -4.09
N LEU A 15 17.63 11.52 -3.60
CA LEU A 15 16.89 10.42 -4.23
C LEU A 15 15.58 10.85 -4.90
N LYS A 16 15.19 12.13 -4.82
CA LYS A 16 13.99 12.68 -5.48
C LYS A 16 13.97 12.47 -7.00
N PHE A 17 15.13 12.30 -7.63
CA PHE A 17 15.29 12.04 -9.06
C PHE A 17 15.45 10.55 -9.40
N GLN A 18 15.36 9.67 -8.40
CA GLN A 18 15.48 8.22 -8.56
C GLN A 18 14.15 7.54 -8.24
N PRO A 19 13.14 7.63 -9.14
CA PRO A 19 11.83 7.06 -8.86
C PRO A 19 11.89 5.55 -8.68
N TYR A 20 10.96 5.01 -7.91
CA TYR A 20 10.79 3.57 -7.79
C TYR A 20 10.27 2.99 -9.11
N ASP A 21 10.90 1.90 -9.56
CA ASP A 21 10.49 1.19 -10.78
C ASP A 21 9.42 0.14 -10.47
N TRP A 22 8.26 0.60 -9.99
CA TRP A 22 7.10 -0.24 -9.66
C TRP A 22 6.74 -1.24 -10.77
N PRO A 23 6.76 -0.89 -12.08
CA PRO A 23 6.44 -1.84 -13.15
C PRO A 23 7.38 -3.04 -13.24
N ASN A 24 8.60 -2.94 -12.70
CA ASN A 24 9.57 -4.05 -12.66
C ASN A 24 9.61 -4.77 -11.30
N MET A 25 8.83 -4.34 -10.31
CA MET A 25 8.68 -5.07 -9.06
C MET A 25 7.65 -6.18 -9.23
N VAL A 26 8.12 -7.43 -9.32
CA VAL A 26 7.22 -8.59 -9.48
C VAL A 26 6.47 -8.89 -8.19
N ASP A 27 5.29 -9.49 -8.33
CA ASP A 27 4.44 -9.84 -7.17
C ASP A 27 4.94 -11.11 -6.46
N TRP A 28 5.70 -11.94 -7.18
CA TRP A 28 6.24 -13.19 -6.65
C TRP A 28 7.60 -13.47 -7.26
N CYS A 29 8.53 -13.95 -6.43
CA CYS A 29 9.79 -14.51 -6.88
C CYS A 29 10.29 -15.61 -5.94
N LYS A 30 11.09 -16.53 -6.49
CA LYS A 30 11.87 -17.50 -5.71
C LYS A 30 13.31 -17.57 -6.19
N TYR A 31 14.23 -17.82 -5.28
CA TYR A 31 15.60 -18.11 -5.64
C TYR A 31 15.74 -19.60 -5.97
N SER A 32 16.16 -19.91 -7.19
CA SER A 32 16.51 -21.27 -7.60
C SER A 32 17.95 -21.56 -7.18
N VAL A 33 18.14 -22.43 -6.19
CA VAL A 33 19.47 -22.84 -5.72
C VAL A 33 20.26 -23.53 -6.84
N ASN A 34 19.60 -24.36 -7.66
CA ASN A 34 20.23 -25.09 -8.76
C ASN A 34 20.74 -24.15 -9.86
N LEU A 35 19.96 -23.13 -10.22
CA LEU A 35 20.32 -22.17 -11.26
C LEU A 35 21.09 -20.97 -10.73
N LYS A 36 21.15 -20.81 -9.39
CA LYS A 36 21.68 -19.64 -8.69
C LYS A 36 21.05 -18.32 -9.17
N GLN A 37 19.76 -18.36 -9.54
CA GLN A 37 19.04 -17.23 -10.15
C GLN A 37 17.62 -17.10 -9.60
N TRP A 38 17.08 -15.89 -9.65
CA TRP A 38 15.70 -15.62 -9.29
C TRP A 38 14.74 -15.97 -10.42
N GLN A 39 13.61 -16.56 -10.08
CA GLN A 39 12.53 -16.93 -10.99
C GLN A 39 11.20 -16.32 -10.56
N ASP A 40 10.33 -16.06 -11.53
CA ASP A 40 8.91 -15.77 -11.28
C ASP A 40 8.10 -17.05 -11.03
N GLU A 41 6.80 -16.87 -10.77
CA GLU A 41 5.84 -17.94 -10.45
C GLU A 41 5.74 -19.00 -11.55
N LYS A 42 6.11 -18.67 -12.79
CA LYS A 42 6.10 -19.57 -13.96
C LYS A 42 7.45 -20.24 -14.17
N GLY A 43 8.42 -20.01 -13.30
CA GLY A 43 9.78 -20.52 -13.41
C GLY A 43 10.65 -19.75 -14.40
N GLN A 44 10.20 -18.61 -14.92
CA GLN A 44 11.01 -17.80 -15.84
C GLN A 44 12.04 -16.98 -15.06
N LEU A 45 13.25 -16.89 -15.61
CA LEU A 45 14.34 -16.13 -14.99
C LEU A 45 14.01 -14.63 -14.94
N LEU A 46 14.22 -14.02 -13.78
CA LEU A 46 14.07 -12.58 -13.62
C LEU A 46 15.26 -11.84 -14.23
N THR A 47 14.97 -10.71 -14.87
CA THR A 47 16.03 -9.82 -15.36
C THR A 47 16.68 -9.07 -14.20
N GLN A 48 17.93 -8.63 -14.40
CA GLN A 48 18.64 -7.81 -13.40
C GLN A 48 17.84 -6.56 -13.02
N LYS A 49 17.12 -5.96 -13.97
CA LYS A 49 16.26 -4.80 -13.74
C LYS A 49 15.16 -5.08 -12.71
N LYS A 50 14.47 -6.22 -12.82
CA LYS A 50 13.44 -6.65 -11.84
C LYS A 50 14.04 -6.92 -10.46
N ILE A 51 15.19 -7.60 -10.43
CA ILE A 51 15.92 -7.91 -9.19
C ILE A 51 16.34 -6.61 -8.49
N THR A 52 16.96 -5.67 -9.21
CA THR A 52 17.40 -4.39 -8.66
C THR A 52 16.23 -3.55 -8.15
N ALA A 53 15.09 -3.53 -8.86
CA ALA A 53 13.90 -2.80 -8.41
C ALA A 53 13.39 -3.31 -7.05
N MET A 54 13.28 -4.63 -6.88
CA MET A 54 12.86 -5.24 -5.61
C MET A 54 13.92 -5.07 -4.51
N ALA A 55 15.19 -5.35 -4.81
CA ALA A 55 16.29 -5.27 -3.86
C ALA A 55 16.45 -3.85 -3.28
N ARG A 56 16.30 -2.82 -4.12
CA ARG A 56 16.30 -1.42 -3.66
C ARG A 56 15.20 -1.15 -2.66
N LEU A 57 13.96 -1.59 -2.95
CA LEU A 57 12.84 -1.41 -2.02
C LEU A 57 13.09 -2.13 -0.69
N CYS A 58 13.53 -3.39 -0.72
CA CYS A 58 13.83 -4.15 0.50
C CYS A 58 14.96 -3.52 1.33
N TYR A 59 16.00 -3.02 0.67
CA TYR A 59 17.12 -2.33 1.32
C TYR A 59 16.66 -1.03 1.99
N GLU A 60 16.00 -0.15 1.23
CA GLU A 60 15.59 1.16 1.74
C GLU A 60 14.54 1.05 2.85
N THR A 61 13.60 0.11 2.75
CA THR A 61 12.63 -0.14 3.83
C THR A 61 13.29 -0.66 5.09
N GLY A 62 14.23 -1.61 4.98
CA GLY A 62 14.98 -2.08 6.14
C GLY A 62 15.84 -0.99 6.78
N ALA A 63 16.48 -0.14 5.97
CA ALA A 63 17.24 1.01 6.46
C ALA A 63 16.35 2.01 7.20
N ALA A 64 15.20 2.38 6.63
CA ALA A 64 14.23 3.31 7.22
C ALA A 64 13.68 2.80 8.56
N ALA A 65 13.49 1.48 8.69
CA ALA A 65 13.03 0.86 9.93
C ALA A 65 14.15 0.67 10.98
N GLY A 66 15.38 1.14 10.72
CA GLY A 66 16.51 0.96 11.63
C GLY A 66 16.89 -0.51 11.85
N THR A 67 16.74 -1.33 10.81
CA THR A 67 16.91 -2.79 10.90
C THR A 67 18.31 -3.16 11.40
N ARG A 68 18.34 -4.03 12.41
CA ARG A 68 19.55 -4.74 12.84
C ARG A 68 19.76 -5.93 11.92
N TYR A 69 20.61 -5.77 10.92
CA TYR A 69 20.92 -6.81 9.96
C TYR A 69 21.82 -7.90 10.57
N GLY A 70 21.48 -9.14 10.27
CA GLY A 70 22.28 -10.32 10.58
C GLY A 70 22.22 -11.33 9.44
N CYS A 71 23.20 -12.24 9.40
CA CYS A 71 23.32 -13.23 8.32
C CYS A 71 22.14 -14.22 8.30
N ASP A 72 21.68 -14.65 9.48
CA ASP A 72 20.59 -15.64 9.60
C ASP A 72 19.23 -14.98 9.81
N LYS A 73 19.21 -13.86 10.54
CA LYS A 73 18.00 -13.12 10.90
C LYS A 73 18.29 -11.62 10.93
N SER A 74 17.33 -10.83 10.46
CA SER A 74 17.32 -9.39 10.60
C SER A 74 16.08 -8.98 11.39
N SER A 75 16.18 -7.93 12.21
CA SER A 75 15.08 -7.51 13.09
C SER A 75 14.91 -6.00 13.10
N ALA A 76 13.66 -5.57 13.16
CA ALA A 76 13.25 -4.17 13.28
C ALA A 76 11.94 -4.09 14.04
N TRP A 77 11.64 -2.91 14.56
CA TRP A 77 10.37 -2.63 15.22
C TRP A 77 9.36 -2.09 14.22
N ILE A 78 8.09 -2.50 14.33
CA ILE A 78 7.04 -1.93 13.49
C ILE A 78 6.59 -0.54 13.98
N ALA A 79 6.77 -0.25 15.27
CA ALA A 79 6.45 1.02 15.93
C ALA A 79 7.11 1.07 17.33
N ASP A 80 6.88 2.17 18.06
CA ASP A 80 7.28 2.40 19.46
C ASP A 80 8.80 2.41 19.70
N GLN A 81 9.58 2.75 18.68
CA GLN A 81 11.01 3.03 18.78
C GLN A 81 11.33 4.29 17.97
N PRO A 82 11.16 5.49 18.58
CA PRO A 82 11.29 6.75 17.87
C PRO A 82 12.56 6.87 17.02
N GLY A 83 12.37 7.14 15.73
CA GLY A 83 13.41 7.26 14.72
C GLY A 83 14.06 5.95 14.27
N ARG A 84 13.59 4.80 14.76
CA ARG A 84 14.14 3.46 14.51
C ARG A 84 13.04 2.39 14.43
N ASP A 85 11.95 2.71 13.77
CA ASP A 85 10.86 1.77 13.47
C ASP A 85 10.23 2.03 12.09
N MET A 86 9.48 1.03 11.61
CA MET A 86 8.84 1.10 10.30
C MET A 86 7.74 2.17 10.24
N LEU A 87 7.02 2.41 11.33
CA LEU A 87 5.95 3.42 11.37
C LEU A 87 6.53 4.82 11.11
N ASP A 88 7.64 5.17 11.74
CA ASP A 88 8.35 6.41 11.51
C ASP A 88 8.92 6.48 10.10
N GLY A 89 9.56 5.41 9.61
CA GLY A 89 10.06 5.34 8.22
C GLY A 89 8.97 5.55 7.16
N LEU A 90 7.79 4.95 7.35
CA LEU A 90 6.64 5.15 6.45
C LEU A 90 6.21 6.62 6.41
N ARG A 91 6.17 7.30 7.56
CA ARG A 91 5.78 8.72 7.67
C ARG A 91 6.82 9.66 7.08
N THR A 92 8.08 9.47 7.43
CA THR A 92 9.15 10.45 7.17
C THR A 92 9.81 10.23 5.82
N GLU A 93 9.96 8.98 5.37
CA GLU A 93 10.73 8.65 4.18
C GLU A 93 9.88 8.21 2.98
N PHE A 94 8.67 7.70 3.22
CA PHE A 94 7.87 7.06 2.16
C PHE A 94 6.52 7.71 1.88
N PHE A 95 6.29 8.92 2.38
CA PHE A 95 5.07 9.71 2.11
C PHE A 95 3.78 8.95 2.44
N TYR A 96 3.74 8.22 3.57
CA TYR A 96 2.49 7.65 4.11
C TYR A 96 1.84 8.60 5.12
N ASP A 97 0.54 8.40 5.35
CA ASP A 97 -0.28 9.25 6.22
C ASP A 97 0.28 9.35 7.65
N SER A 98 0.41 10.57 8.17
CA SER A 98 0.93 10.79 9.53
C SER A 98 0.02 10.26 10.63
N ASN A 99 -1.28 10.08 10.36
CA ASN A 99 -2.29 9.59 11.30
C ASN A 99 -2.35 8.06 11.38
N MET A 100 -1.43 7.33 10.74
CA MET A 100 -1.25 5.89 11.01
C MET A 100 -1.12 5.66 12.51
N ALA A 101 -1.69 4.56 13.00
CA ALA A 101 -1.75 4.28 14.43
C ALA A 101 -1.23 2.88 14.76
N PHE A 102 -0.44 2.81 15.84
CA PHE A 102 -0.03 1.55 16.46
C PHE A 102 -1.13 1.06 17.41
N LYS A 103 -1.43 -0.24 17.35
CA LYS A 103 -2.41 -0.92 18.20
C LYS A 103 -1.79 -2.18 18.78
N CYS A 104 -2.16 -2.50 20.01
CA CYS A 104 -1.72 -3.70 20.71
C CYS A 104 -2.95 -4.50 21.16
N HIS A 105 -2.93 -5.81 20.93
CA HIS A 105 -4.09 -6.66 21.17
C HIS A 105 -4.41 -6.81 22.67
N ASN A 106 -3.39 -6.83 23.53
CA ASN A 106 -3.55 -7.00 24.98
C ASN A 106 -4.35 -5.88 25.69
N VAL A 107 -4.72 -4.81 24.98
CA VAL A 107 -5.54 -3.71 25.47
C VAL A 107 -6.88 -3.59 24.74
N MET A 108 -7.28 -4.61 23.98
CA MET A 108 -8.50 -4.61 23.17
C MET A 108 -9.27 -5.93 23.24
N GLU A 109 -10.59 -5.84 23.10
CA GLU A 109 -11.42 -7.03 22.95
C GLU A 109 -11.21 -7.68 21.56
N PRO A 110 -11.24 -9.02 21.44
CA PRO A 110 -11.04 -9.71 20.16
C PRO A 110 -12.01 -9.27 19.05
N ILE A 111 -13.24 -8.91 19.42
CA ILE A 111 -14.25 -8.41 18.47
C ILE A 111 -13.86 -7.04 17.88
N ASP A 112 -13.32 -6.15 18.72
CA ASP A 112 -12.88 -4.83 18.29
C ASP A 112 -11.61 -4.93 17.45
N TRP A 113 -10.73 -5.88 17.78
CA TRP A 113 -9.53 -6.17 17.00
C TRP A 113 -9.87 -6.63 15.57
N PHE A 114 -10.80 -7.58 15.46
CA PHE A 114 -11.32 -8.00 14.16
C PHE A 114 -12.01 -6.85 13.42
N ALA A 115 -12.83 -6.04 14.12
CA ALA A 115 -13.53 -4.91 13.51
C ALA A 115 -12.56 -3.86 12.94
N LEU A 116 -11.44 -3.58 13.62
CA LEU A 116 -10.40 -2.69 13.11
C LEU A 116 -9.76 -3.23 11.83
N ILE A 117 -9.34 -4.49 11.82
CA ILE A 117 -8.74 -5.12 10.63
C ILE A 117 -9.75 -5.15 9.47
N LYS A 118 -10.99 -5.58 9.73
CA LYS A 118 -12.08 -5.59 8.74
C LYS A 118 -12.30 -4.21 8.12
N LYS A 119 -12.30 -3.15 8.95
CA LYS A 119 -12.40 -1.77 8.47
C LYS A 119 -11.24 -1.41 7.54
N GLU A 120 -10.00 -1.68 7.94
CA GLU A 120 -8.81 -1.38 7.13
C GLU A 120 -8.87 -2.08 5.77
N ILE A 121 -9.16 -3.38 5.74
CA ILE A 121 -9.27 -4.15 4.49
C ILE A 121 -10.41 -3.62 3.60
N ASN A 122 -11.56 -3.25 4.16
CA ASN A 122 -12.69 -2.68 3.40
C ASN A 122 -12.35 -1.30 2.80
N GLU A 123 -11.41 -0.57 3.41
CA GLU A 123 -10.86 0.70 2.89
C GLU A 123 -9.62 0.48 2.01
N ASN A 124 -9.38 -0.76 1.54
CA ASN A 124 -8.24 -1.20 0.74
C ASN A 124 -6.87 -1.05 1.43
N ARG A 125 -6.78 -1.20 2.76
CA ARG A 125 -5.53 -1.05 3.51
C ARG A 125 -5.08 -2.38 4.09
N PRO A 126 -4.14 -3.09 3.45
CA PRO A 126 -3.46 -4.20 4.08
C PRO A 126 -2.78 -3.74 5.38
N VAL A 127 -2.88 -4.56 6.41
CA VAL A 127 -2.41 -4.25 7.77
C VAL A 127 -1.02 -4.82 7.98
N LEU A 128 -0.08 -3.99 8.42
CA LEU A 128 1.22 -4.45 8.92
C LEU A 128 1.00 -4.99 10.33
N TYR A 129 1.31 -6.26 10.53
CA TYR A 129 1.02 -6.99 11.76
C TYR A 129 2.31 -7.62 12.30
N ALA A 130 2.45 -7.65 13.62
CA ALA A 130 3.56 -8.32 14.27
C ALA A 130 3.07 -9.18 15.42
N VAL A 131 3.75 -10.32 15.58
CA VAL A 131 3.57 -11.24 16.68
C VAL A 131 4.91 -11.38 17.39
N GLN A 132 4.94 -11.29 18.72
CA GLN A 132 6.18 -11.14 19.50
C GLN A 132 6.21 -12.02 20.75
N ASN A 133 7.36 -12.65 21.03
CA ASN A 133 7.64 -13.41 22.25
C ASN A 133 8.89 -12.81 22.87
N ALA A 134 8.85 -12.52 24.17
CA ALA A 134 9.98 -11.89 24.84
C ALA A 134 11.26 -12.75 24.84
N ALA A 135 11.12 -14.08 24.81
CA ALA A 135 12.23 -15.04 24.82
C ALA A 135 12.73 -15.46 23.43
N THR A 136 11.86 -15.56 22.41
CA THR A 136 12.24 -16.10 21.08
C THR A 136 12.25 -15.07 19.94
N GLY A 137 11.92 -13.81 20.22
CA GLY A 137 11.77 -12.75 19.23
C GLY A 137 10.38 -12.73 18.59
N GLY A 138 10.22 -11.98 17.50
CA GLY A 138 8.94 -11.82 16.81
C GLY A 138 9.00 -12.05 15.31
N HIS A 139 7.84 -12.06 14.67
CA HIS A 139 7.67 -12.14 13.22
C HIS A 139 6.73 -11.04 12.73
N CYS A 140 7.05 -10.42 11.61
CA CYS A 140 6.19 -9.44 10.95
C CYS A 140 5.53 -10.08 9.72
N LEU A 141 4.24 -9.79 9.54
CA LEU A 141 3.40 -10.34 8.50
C LEU A 141 2.41 -9.27 8.00
N VAL A 142 1.67 -9.60 6.95
CA VAL A 142 0.62 -8.73 6.41
C VAL A 142 -0.72 -9.45 6.53
N ILE A 143 -1.72 -8.77 7.06
CA ILE A 143 -3.11 -9.19 6.92
C ILE A 143 -3.72 -8.42 5.75
N ASP A 144 -4.21 -9.12 4.74
CA ASP A 144 -4.73 -8.54 3.50
C ASP A 144 -6.13 -9.07 3.12
N GLY A 145 -6.78 -9.81 4.02
CA GLY A 145 -8.14 -10.31 3.84
C GLY A 145 -8.83 -10.61 5.16
N TRP A 146 -10.16 -10.62 5.14
CA TRP A 146 -11.01 -11.08 6.23
C TRP A 146 -12.18 -11.90 5.68
N GLN A 147 -12.69 -12.82 6.47
CA GLN A 147 -13.96 -13.51 6.21
C GLN A 147 -14.67 -13.90 7.50
N GLU A 148 -15.98 -14.09 7.39
CA GLU A 148 -16.88 -14.56 8.44
C GLU A 148 -17.63 -15.78 7.90
N ILE A 149 -17.48 -16.95 8.52
CA ILE A 149 -18.03 -18.22 8.03
C ILE A 149 -18.99 -18.82 9.07
N GLY A 150 -20.17 -19.28 8.61
CA GLY A 150 -21.15 -19.99 9.43
C GLY A 150 -22.22 -19.08 10.04
N GLU A 151 -23.26 -19.70 10.61
CA GLU A 151 -24.39 -18.99 11.25
C GLU A 151 -23.98 -18.30 12.56
N THR A 152 -23.07 -18.93 13.32
CA THR A 152 -22.29 -18.28 14.39
C THR A 152 -20.92 -17.97 13.81
N PRO A 153 -20.65 -16.71 13.41
CA PRO A 153 -19.53 -16.42 12.52
C PRO A 153 -18.17 -16.74 13.13
N ILE A 154 -17.43 -17.64 12.49
CA ILE A 154 -15.98 -17.81 12.70
C ILE A 154 -15.27 -16.70 11.93
N ARG A 155 -14.50 -15.89 12.67
CA ARG A 155 -13.78 -14.74 12.13
C ARG A 155 -12.37 -15.14 11.76
N MET A 156 -12.03 -14.99 10.49
CA MET A 156 -10.72 -15.37 9.96
C MET A 156 -10.06 -14.22 9.22
N TYR A 157 -8.74 -14.21 9.25
CA TYR A 157 -7.86 -13.30 8.52
C TYR A 157 -7.12 -14.08 7.44
N HIS A 158 -6.92 -13.45 6.28
CA HIS A 158 -5.92 -13.94 5.33
C HIS A 158 -4.58 -13.32 5.70
N VAL A 159 -3.59 -14.17 5.91
CA VAL A 159 -2.27 -13.79 6.37
C VAL A 159 -1.24 -14.11 5.28
N ASN A 160 -0.45 -13.10 4.92
CA ASN A 160 0.78 -13.26 4.16
C ASN A 160 2.00 -13.17 5.09
N VAL A 161 2.75 -14.26 5.20
CA VAL A 161 3.86 -14.38 6.18
C VAL A 161 5.22 -13.94 5.65
N GLY A 162 5.32 -13.51 4.40
CA GLY A 162 6.56 -12.96 3.84
C GLY A 162 7.69 -13.97 3.55
N GLN A 163 7.37 -15.26 3.38
CA GLN A 163 8.36 -16.32 3.07
C GLN A 163 8.37 -16.75 1.59
N GLY A 164 7.73 -15.99 0.71
CA GLY A 164 7.75 -16.26 -0.73
C GLY A 164 7.02 -17.57 -1.09
N PRO A 165 7.63 -18.49 -1.86
CA PRO A 165 6.96 -19.63 -2.52
C PRO A 165 6.54 -20.76 -1.58
N TYR A 166 6.91 -20.73 -0.30
CA TYR A 166 6.74 -21.87 0.62
C TYR A 166 5.28 -22.08 1.11
N ASP A 167 4.31 -21.49 0.41
CA ASP A 167 2.85 -21.62 0.60
C ASP A 167 2.38 -21.71 2.05
N VAL A 168 2.81 -20.73 2.83
CA VAL A 168 2.48 -20.57 4.26
C VAL A 168 1.50 -19.41 4.49
N ASN A 169 0.96 -18.84 3.40
CA ASN A 169 -0.14 -17.90 3.49
C ASN A 169 -1.42 -18.65 3.84
N VAL A 170 -2.19 -18.14 4.80
CA VAL A 170 -3.25 -18.94 5.41
C VAL A 170 -4.45 -18.09 5.78
N TRP A 171 -5.62 -18.72 5.74
CA TRP A 171 -6.80 -18.23 6.46
C TRP A 171 -6.78 -18.79 7.88
N CYS A 172 -6.71 -17.93 8.89
CA CYS A 172 -6.66 -18.36 10.29
C CYS A 172 -7.48 -17.46 11.21
N THR A 173 -7.86 -17.99 12.38
CA THR A 173 -8.37 -17.19 13.49
C THR A 173 -7.21 -16.49 14.20
N ILE A 174 -7.50 -15.51 15.05
CA ILE A 174 -6.47 -14.78 15.82
C ILE A 174 -5.55 -15.72 16.60
N ASP A 175 -6.12 -16.74 17.26
CA ASP A 175 -5.38 -17.73 18.05
C ASP A 175 -4.45 -18.62 17.21
N SER A 176 -4.60 -18.62 15.88
CA SER A 176 -3.89 -19.49 14.94
C SER A 176 -3.11 -18.71 13.87
N VAL A 177 -2.83 -17.42 14.09
CA VAL A 177 -1.91 -16.65 13.24
C VAL A 177 -0.58 -17.41 13.16
N PRO A 178 0.02 -17.63 11.98
CA PRO A 178 1.31 -18.33 11.89
C PRO A 178 2.32 -17.77 12.88
N TYR A 179 3.00 -18.70 13.56
CA TYR A 179 3.94 -18.43 14.64
C TYR A 179 3.30 -17.99 15.98
N SER A 180 1.99 -17.62 16.05
CA SER A 180 1.23 -17.16 17.25
C SER A 180 1.34 -18.03 18.49
N ARG A 181 1.44 -19.36 18.33
CA ARG A 181 1.43 -20.35 19.42
C ARG A 181 2.58 -20.24 20.43
N TYR A 182 3.46 -19.28 20.22
CA TYR A 182 4.59 -18.97 21.09
C TYR A 182 4.62 -17.51 21.56
N TYR A 183 3.63 -16.65 21.28
CA TYR A 183 3.79 -15.19 21.41
C TYR A 183 2.98 -14.57 22.58
N ASP A 184 3.60 -13.59 23.25
CA ASP A 184 3.07 -12.89 24.44
C ASP A 184 2.29 -11.62 24.06
N SER A 185 2.45 -11.13 22.82
CA SER A 185 1.73 -9.97 22.32
C SER A 185 1.57 -9.98 20.80
N GLU A 186 0.45 -9.38 20.36
CA GLU A 186 0.14 -9.13 18.95
C GLU A 186 -0.08 -7.63 18.76
N THR A 187 0.51 -7.08 17.70
CA THR A 187 0.47 -5.65 17.43
C THR A 187 0.23 -5.38 15.96
N MET A 188 -0.32 -4.21 15.64
CA MET A 188 -0.53 -3.80 14.25
C MET A 188 -0.33 -2.31 14.05
N VAL A 189 -0.01 -1.95 12.82
CA VAL A 189 -0.09 -0.58 12.31
C VAL A 189 -1.28 -0.49 11.36
N ILE A 190 -2.23 0.37 11.70
CA ILE A 190 -3.42 0.69 10.89
C ILE A 190 -3.31 2.08 10.27
N GLY A 191 -4.16 2.37 9.28
CA GLY A 191 -4.20 3.63 8.56
C GLY A 191 -3.11 3.74 7.49
N ILE A 192 -2.49 2.63 7.10
CA ILE A 192 -1.39 2.63 6.12
C ILE A 192 -1.95 2.95 4.73
N LYS A 193 -1.81 4.21 4.34
CA LYS A 193 -2.17 4.71 3.02
C LYS A 193 -1.21 5.82 2.57
N PRO A 194 -1.06 6.05 1.25
CA PRO A 194 -0.35 7.22 0.74
C PRO A 194 -0.88 8.52 1.37
N ILE A 195 0.00 9.46 1.69
CA ILE A 195 -0.38 10.73 2.35
C ILE A 195 -1.36 11.57 1.52
N CYS A 196 -1.38 11.37 0.20
CA CYS A 196 -2.27 12.06 -0.73
C CYS A 196 -3.51 11.24 -1.14
N SER A 197 -3.90 10.27 -0.31
CA SER A 197 -5.12 9.47 -0.49
C SER A 197 -6.37 10.35 -0.45
N LEU A 198 -7.24 10.18 -1.43
CA LEU A 198 -8.44 10.99 -1.62
C LEU A 198 -9.65 10.47 -0.83
N GLY A 199 -9.64 9.20 -0.41
CA GLY A 199 -10.78 8.57 0.25
C GLY A 199 -11.98 8.37 -0.68
N ALA A 200 -13.16 8.18 -0.09
CA ALA A 200 -14.38 7.82 -0.82
C ALA A 200 -15.18 9.03 -1.37
N THR A 201 -14.83 10.25 -0.97
CA THR A 201 -15.58 11.46 -1.33
C THR A 201 -14.67 12.50 -1.95
N LEU A 202 -15.01 12.96 -3.16
CA LEU A 202 -14.30 14.00 -3.88
C LEU A 202 -15.12 15.29 -3.87
N ALA A 203 -14.51 16.39 -3.44
CA ALA A 203 -15.16 17.70 -3.43
C ALA A 203 -14.13 18.82 -3.46
N GLY A 204 -14.51 19.97 -4.00
CA GLY A 204 -13.71 21.18 -3.98
C GLY A 204 -12.60 21.20 -5.03
N GLN A 205 -11.52 21.92 -4.72
CA GLN A 205 -10.40 22.15 -5.64
C GLN A 205 -9.17 21.35 -5.19
N TYR A 206 -8.55 20.66 -6.15
CA TYR A 206 -7.27 19.95 -5.95
C TYR A 206 -6.21 20.64 -6.79
N THR A 207 -5.23 21.28 -6.14
CA THR A 207 -4.23 22.13 -6.79
C THR A 207 -2.83 21.54 -6.73
N ALA A 208 -2.00 21.85 -7.73
CA ALA A 208 -0.59 21.45 -7.71
C ALA A 208 0.16 22.25 -6.63
N GLY A 209 0.69 21.55 -5.62
CA GLY A 209 1.65 22.09 -4.66
C GLY A 209 3.08 21.67 -5.00
N SER A 210 3.98 21.73 -4.01
CA SER A 210 5.35 21.18 -4.12
C SER A 210 5.37 19.66 -4.32
N PHE A 211 4.29 18.98 -3.94
CA PHE A 211 4.08 17.54 -4.12
C PHE A 211 2.76 17.30 -4.86
N PRO A 212 2.72 17.39 -6.21
CA PRO A 212 1.49 17.40 -7.00
C PRO A 212 0.94 15.98 -7.27
N PHE A 213 1.00 15.11 -6.27
CA PHE A 213 0.50 13.73 -6.34
C PHE A 213 -0.84 13.61 -5.63
N PHE A 214 -1.76 12.86 -6.22
CA PHE A 214 -3.00 12.43 -5.58
C PHE A 214 -3.20 10.93 -5.78
N TYR A 215 -3.90 10.30 -4.85
CA TYR A 215 -4.08 8.86 -4.85
C TYR A 215 -5.56 8.49 -4.67
N VAL A 216 -6.16 7.82 -5.65
CA VAL A 216 -7.49 7.19 -5.52
C VAL A 216 -7.29 5.83 -4.87
N ASP A 217 -7.40 5.78 -3.55
CA ASP A 217 -7.17 4.60 -2.71
C ASP A 217 -8.42 3.71 -2.60
N GLN A 218 -9.59 4.29 -2.82
CA GLN A 218 -10.88 3.63 -2.66
C GLN A 218 -11.80 3.95 -3.84
N ASN A 219 -12.92 3.22 -3.94
CA ASN A 219 -14.00 3.71 -4.81
C ASN A 219 -14.45 5.06 -4.28
N ALA A 220 -14.46 6.06 -5.15
CA ALA A 220 -14.76 7.43 -4.77
C ALA A 220 -15.88 8.01 -5.62
N SER A 221 -16.62 8.94 -5.03
CA SER A 221 -17.63 9.72 -5.75
C SER A 221 -17.61 11.17 -5.35
N GLY A 222 -18.09 12.04 -6.24
CA GLY A 222 -18.17 13.48 -5.96
C GLY A 222 -19.13 14.18 -6.91
N GLU A 223 -19.64 15.32 -6.46
CA GLU A 223 -20.60 16.12 -7.24
C GLU A 223 -19.95 17.34 -7.89
N ASN A 224 -18.96 17.95 -7.22
CA ASN A 224 -18.22 19.10 -7.70
C ASN A 224 -16.77 18.99 -7.21
N ALA A 225 -15.93 18.36 -8.02
CA ALA A 225 -14.50 18.22 -7.74
C ALA A 225 -13.69 18.66 -8.96
N ASP A 226 -12.81 19.64 -8.79
CA ASP A 226 -11.98 20.15 -9.87
C ASP A 226 -10.49 19.96 -9.53
N PHE A 227 -9.84 19.13 -10.31
CA PHE A 227 -8.41 18.87 -10.29
C PHE A 227 -7.73 19.81 -11.29
N ALA A 228 -6.86 20.68 -10.78
CA ALA A 228 -6.10 21.65 -11.56
C ALA A 228 -5.09 20.97 -12.52
N ALA A 229 -4.48 21.77 -13.37
CA ALA A 229 -3.43 21.31 -14.27
C ALA A 229 -2.14 20.93 -13.51
N GLY A 230 -1.38 19.98 -14.05
CA GLY A 230 -0.07 19.58 -13.52
C GLY A 230 -0.10 18.48 -12.46
N LEU A 231 -1.19 17.72 -12.38
CA LEU A 231 -1.36 16.71 -11.34
C LEU A 231 -0.98 15.30 -11.81
N THR A 232 -0.38 14.53 -10.90
CA THR A 232 -0.07 13.12 -11.09
C THR A 232 -1.00 12.31 -10.20
N VAL A 233 -2.04 11.71 -10.79
CA VAL A 233 -3.10 11.02 -10.05
C VAL A 233 -2.98 9.52 -10.27
N GLN A 234 -2.61 8.81 -9.21
CA GLN A 234 -2.52 7.35 -9.22
C GLN A 234 -3.83 6.73 -8.72
N PHE A 235 -4.28 5.67 -9.37
CA PHE A 235 -5.40 4.85 -8.95
C PHE A 235 -4.87 3.54 -8.39
N LEU A 236 -5.37 3.12 -7.23
CA LEU A 236 -5.29 1.72 -6.84
C LEU A 236 -6.02 0.90 -7.92
N ALA A 237 -5.37 -0.14 -8.44
CA ALA A 237 -5.89 -0.90 -9.55
C ALA A 237 -7.28 -1.50 -9.22
N GLY A 238 -8.25 -1.27 -10.10
CA GLY A 238 -9.62 -1.72 -9.92
C GLY A 238 -10.54 -0.76 -9.15
N THR A 239 -10.06 0.35 -8.60
CA THR A 239 -10.91 1.40 -8.00
C THR A 239 -11.61 2.24 -9.06
N LYS A 240 -12.80 2.75 -8.71
CA LYS A 240 -13.64 3.56 -9.59
C LYS A 240 -13.86 4.94 -9.01
N VAL A 241 -13.80 5.98 -9.85
CA VAL A 241 -14.32 7.31 -9.55
C VAL A 241 -15.59 7.54 -10.34
N VAL A 242 -16.65 8.00 -9.68
CA VAL A 242 -17.96 8.29 -10.31
C VAL A 242 -18.43 9.69 -9.95
N CYS A 243 -18.86 10.46 -10.94
CA CYS A 243 -19.58 11.69 -10.69
C CYS A 243 -21.04 11.36 -10.32
N LEU A 244 -21.37 11.52 -9.04
CA LEU A 244 -22.72 11.42 -8.51
C LEU A 244 -23.21 12.84 -8.22
N GLY A 245 -24.52 13.10 -8.24
CA GLY A 245 -25.06 14.46 -8.04
C GLY A 245 -26.17 14.78 -9.03
N ASN A 246 -26.50 16.06 -9.22
CA ASN A 246 -27.50 16.50 -10.21
C ASN A 246 -26.96 16.47 -11.66
N ALA A 247 -27.76 16.91 -12.63
CA ALA A 247 -27.37 16.92 -14.05
C ALA A 247 -26.16 17.82 -14.36
N ASP A 248 -25.90 18.84 -13.54
CA ASP A 248 -24.79 19.78 -13.68
C ASP A 248 -23.52 19.34 -12.95
N ALA A 249 -23.61 18.28 -12.14
CA ALA A 249 -22.51 17.71 -11.39
C ALA A 249 -21.34 17.35 -12.31
N ARG A 250 -20.13 17.62 -11.83
CA ARG A 250 -18.90 17.36 -12.56
C ARG A 250 -17.73 16.98 -11.66
N ILE A 251 -16.92 16.06 -12.18
CA ILE A 251 -15.55 15.86 -11.72
C ILE A 251 -14.63 16.19 -12.90
N THR A 252 -13.76 17.18 -12.72
CA THR A 252 -12.91 17.73 -13.78
C THR A 252 -11.44 17.42 -13.49
N TRP A 253 -10.70 16.93 -14.48
CA TRP A 253 -9.23 16.98 -14.48
C TRP A 253 -8.76 17.88 -15.62
N SER A 254 -8.10 18.98 -15.27
CA SER A 254 -7.59 19.96 -16.22
C SER A 254 -6.12 19.70 -16.55
N SER A 255 -5.65 20.24 -17.66
CA SER A 255 -4.25 20.23 -18.10
C SER A 255 -3.97 21.46 -18.96
N SER A 256 -2.72 21.91 -18.97
CA SER A 256 -2.27 23.03 -19.82
C SER A 256 -1.07 22.64 -20.66
N ASP A 257 -0.55 23.58 -21.45
CA ASP A 257 0.67 23.39 -22.24
C ASP A 257 1.92 23.23 -21.38
N HIS A 258 1.94 23.89 -20.22
CA HIS A 258 3.08 23.93 -19.30
C HIS A 258 2.90 23.02 -18.07
N ALA A 259 1.68 22.52 -17.81
CA ALA A 259 1.37 21.68 -16.66
C ALA A 259 0.48 20.50 -17.10
N LYS A 260 1.14 19.37 -17.41
CA LYS A 260 0.47 18.16 -17.91
C LYS A 260 -0.09 17.34 -16.76
N THR A 261 -1.34 16.91 -16.88
CA THR A 261 -1.98 16.03 -15.90
C THR A 261 -1.95 14.58 -16.39
N VAL A 262 -1.61 13.64 -15.50
CA VAL A 262 -1.54 12.21 -15.79
C VAL A 262 -2.40 11.44 -14.80
N LEU A 263 -3.27 10.57 -15.32
CA LEU A 263 -4.07 9.62 -14.55
C LEU A 263 -3.56 8.22 -14.89
N TYR A 264 -3.17 7.41 -13.91
CA TYR A 264 -2.54 6.11 -14.16
C TYR A 264 -2.77 5.15 -12.99
N SER A 265 -2.33 3.90 -13.14
CA SER A 265 -2.37 2.91 -12.06
C SER A 265 -1.09 2.06 -12.05
N LYS A 266 -0.94 1.19 -11.05
CA LYS A 266 0.17 0.23 -10.92
C LYS A 266 1.57 0.87 -10.94
N GLY A 267 1.68 2.14 -10.56
CA GLY A 267 2.95 2.88 -10.56
C GLY A 267 3.56 3.12 -11.96
N ASN A 268 2.81 2.90 -13.04
CA ASN A 268 3.30 3.06 -14.41
C ASN A 268 2.75 4.34 -15.06
N ILE A 269 3.44 5.47 -14.87
CA ILE A 269 3.03 6.76 -15.46
C ILE A 269 2.98 6.78 -16.99
N ARG A 270 3.58 5.78 -17.66
CA ARG A 270 3.56 5.65 -19.12
C ARG A 270 2.34 4.86 -19.63
N GLN A 271 1.62 4.18 -18.74
CA GLN A 271 0.42 3.41 -19.05
C GLN A 271 -0.76 4.02 -18.29
N GLY A 272 -1.49 4.90 -18.99
CA GLY A 272 -2.60 5.63 -18.43
C GLY A 272 -3.12 6.69 -19.39
N ILE A 273 -3.75 7.73 -18.84
CA ILE A 273 -4.25 8.88 -19.58
C ILE A 273 -3.32 10.06 -19.29
N LYS A 274 -2.67 10.57 -20.33
CA LYS A 274 -1.92 11.84 -20.27
C LYS A 274 -2.71 12.91 -20.99
N LEU A 275 -3.07 13.96 -20.27
CA LEU A 275 -3.67 15.15 -20.85
C LEU A 275 -2.57 16.04 -21.41
N ALA A 276 -2.64 16.33 -22.71
CA ALA A 276 -1.71 17.19 -23.41
C ALA A 276 -2.20 18.64 -23.53
N GLY A 277 -3.24 19.01 -22.77
CA GLY A 277 -4.00 20.26 -22.86
C GLY A 277 -5.49 19.97 -22.67
N GLY A 278 -6.28 20.98 -22.32
CA GLY A 278 -7.73 20.83 -22.13
C GLY A 278 -8.12 20.15 -20.80
N LYS A 279 -9.22 19.39 -20.80
CA LYS A 279 -9.75 18.74 -19.59
C LYS A 279 -10.53 17.47 -19.89
N ILE A 280 -10.54 16.54 -18.94
CA ILE A 280 -11.54 15.47 -18.84
C ILE A 280 -12.61 15.94 -17.86
N VAL A 281 -13.88 15.74 -18.23
CA VAL A 281 -15.02 16.04 -17.36
C VAL A 281 -15.89 14.79 -17.27
N LEU A 282 -16.02 14.22 -16.08
CA LEU A 282 -17.07 13.25 -15.78
C LEU A 282 -18.34 14.04 -15.47
N ARG A 283 -19.38 13.83 -16.27
CA ARG A 283 -20.73 14.35 -16.02
C ARG A 283 -21.51 13.39 -15.13
N HIS A 284 -22.71 13.78 -14.71
CA HIS A 284 -23.65 12.93 -13.96
C HIS A 284 -23.64 11.46 -14.42
N LYS A 285 -23.39 10.54 -13.48
CA LYS A 285 -23.26 9.07 -13.66
C LYS A 285 -22.07 8.61 -14.51
N GLY A 286 -21.28 9.53 -15.06
CA GLY A 286 -20.01 9.24 -15.71
C GLY A 286 -18.97 8.77 -14.68
N GLY A 287 -18.08 7.87 -15.11
CA GLY A 287 -17.05 7.34 -14.24
C GLY A 287 -15.80 6.89 -14.98
N ILE A 288 -14.71 6.75 -14.25
CA ILE A 288 -13.42 6.26 -14.70
C ILE A 288 -12.93 5.15 -13.78
N ARG A 289 -12.29 4.13 -14.35
CA ARG A 289 -11.72 2.99 -13.63
C ARG A 289 -10.51 2.48 -14.41
N PHE A 290 -9.41 2.23 -13.71
CA PHE A 290 -8.31 1.46 -14.26
C PHE A 290 -8.46 -0.02 -13.90
N PRO A 291 -8.24 -0.95 -14.84
CA PRO A 291 -8.41 -2.38 -14.58
C PRO A 291 -7.40 -2.91 -13.55
N ARG A 292 -7.74 -4.06 -12.95
CA ARG A 292 -6.85 -4.80 -12.05
C ARG A 292 -5.65 -5.39 -12.79
#